data_AF-A0A380WVP2-F1
#
_entry.id   AF-A0A380WVP2-F1
#
_cell.length_a   1.000
_cell.length_b   1.000
_cell.length_c   1.000
_cell.angle_alpha   90.00
_cell.angle_beta   90.00
_cell.angle_gamma   90.00
#
_symmetry.space_group_name_H-M   'P 1'
#
loop_
_entity.id
_entity.type
_entity.pdbx_description
1 polymer ?
#
loop_
_entity_poly.entity_id
_entity_poly.type
_entity_poly.pdbx_seq_one_letter_code
_entity_poly.pdbx_strand_id
1 'polypeptide(L)'
;MLEVQEELLKVANAKKNYTDLADRVEELRNEKENILLEMAEEKNEQSRLMELEEFLYNQEFEIDFYDEELVRKLIDKIVVYEEDLKVVFKSKLEIIINK
;
A
#
# COMPACT_ATOMS: atom_id res chain seq x y z
N MET A 1 -27.51 15.59 7.72
CA MET A 1 -26.84 16.74 8.42
C MET A 1 -27.81 17.84 8.81
N LEU A 2 -28.75 18.25 7.95
CA LEU A 2 -29.78 19.26 8.30
C LEU A 2 -30.79 18.75 9.33
N GLU A 3 -31.25 17.51 9.21
CA GLU A 3 -32.23 16.91 10.15
C GLU A 3 -31.71 16.85 11.60
N VAL A 4 -30.42 16.54 11.78
CA VAL A 4 -29.78 16.47 13.11
C VAL A 4 -29.68 17.87 13.75
N GLN A 5 -29.48 18.93 12.96
CA GLN A 5 -29.47 20.31 13.45
C GLN A 5 -30.87 20.80 13.82
N GLU A 6 -31.90 20.37 13.10
CA GLU A 6 -33.30 20.69 13.42
C GLU A 6 -33.79 19.96 14.68
N GLU A 7 -33.37 18.72 14.90
CA GLU A 7 -33.63 17.99 16.14
C GLU A 7 -32.90 18.61 17.35
N LEU A 8 -31.64 19.04 17.19
CA LEU A 8 -30.88 19.77 18.21
C LEU A 8 -31.62 21.03 18.70
N LEU A 9 -32.22 21.80 17.79
CA LEU A 9 -32.99 23.00 18.12
C LEU A 9 -34.30 22.70 18.86
N LYS A 10 -34.97 21.58 18.54
CA LYS A 10 -36.20 21.15 19.23
C LYS A 10 -35.89 20.63 20.64
N VAL A 11 -34.81 19.88 20.81
CA VAL A 11 -34.39 19.31 22.09
C VAL A 11 -33.76 20.39 22.99
N ALA A 12 -33.06 21.39 22.47
CA ALA A 12 -32.51 22.49 23.28
C ALA A 12 -33.59 23.32 24.04
N ASN A 13 -34.81 23.41 23.48
CA ASN A 13 -35.95 24.06 24.13
C ASN A 13 -36.53 23.26 25.31
N ALA A 14 -36.27 21.95 25.38
CA ALA A 14 -36.64 21.08 26.48
C ALA A 14 -35.35 20.70 27.24
N LYS A 15 -35.06 21.32 28.39
CA LYS A 15 -33.82 21.16 29.18
C LYS A 15 -33.48 19.73 29.69
N LYS A 16 -33.91 18.66 29.02
CA LYS A 16 -33.49 17.29 29.24
C LYS A 16 -33.00 16.72 27.90
N ASN A 17 -31.74 16.26 27.90
CA ASN A 17 -31.07 15.47 26.86
C ASN A 17 -30.25 16.24 25.83
N TYR A 18 -29.60 17.34 26.22
CA TYR A 18 -28.57 17.98 25.39
C TYR A 18 -27.20 17.29 25.51
N THR A 19 -26.92 16.69 26.67
CA THR A 19 -25.66 15.96 26.96
C THR A 19 -25.52 14.72 26.08
N ASP A 20 -26.53 13.86 26.07
CA ASP A 20 -26.47 12.58 25.34
C ASP A 20 -26.35 12.79 23.82
N LEU A 21 -26.97 13.86 23.32
CA LEU A 21 -26.88 14.25 21.92
C LEU A 21 -25.53 14.87 21.58
N ALA A 22 -24.95 15.67 22.49
CA ALA A 22 -23.61 16.21 22.32
C ALA A 22 -22.54 15.10 22.38
N ASP A 23 -22.69 14.15 23.29
CA ASP A 23 -21.80 12.98 23.41
C ASP A 23 -21.86 12.13 22.15
N ARG A 24 -23.08 11.91 21.60
CA ARG A 24 -23.24 11.17 20.35
C ARG A 24 -22.63 11.89 19.15
N VAL A 25 -22.71 13.22 19.10
CA VAL A 25 -22.05 14.01 18.06
C VAL A 25 -20.53 13.89 18.15
N GLU A 26 -19.99 13.85 19.37
CA GLU A 26 -18.55 13.72 19.59
C GLU A 26 -18.04 12.31 19.25
N GLU A 27 -18.79 11.26 19.60
CA GLU A 27 -18.50 9.89 19.16
C GLU A 27 -18.41 9.78 17.63
N LEU A 28 -19.41 10.33 16.92
CA LEU A 28 -19.44 10.32 15.45
C LEU A 28 -18.29 11.11 14.83
N ARG A 29 -17.79 12.16 15.48
CA ARG A 29 -16.62 12.91 15.02
C ARG A 29 -15.34 12.09 15.16
N ASN A 30 -15.16 11.45 16.31
CA ASN A 30 -13.99 10.60 16.56
C ASN A 30 -13.96 9.40 15.59
N GLU A 31 -15.12 8.77 15.34
CA GLU A 31 -15.23 7.68 14.38
C GLU A 31 -14.86 8.13 12.95
N LYS A 32 -15.36 9.30 12.52
CA LYS A 32 -14.99 9.89 11.23
C LYS A 32 -13.49 10.18 11.12
N GLU A 33 -12.88 10.70 12.18
CA GLU A 33 -11.45 11.02 12.20
C GLU A 33 -10.59 9.75 12.08
N ASN A 34 -10.95 8.69 12.81
CA ASN A 34 -10.29 7.39 12.70
C ASN A 34 -10.38 6.81 11.28
N ILE A 35 -11.57 6.83 10.66
CA ILE A 35 -11.75 6.37 9.27
C ILE A 35 -10.87 7.18 8.31
N LEU A 36 -10.80 8.50 8.49
CA LEU A 36 -9.96 9.36 7.63
C LEU A 36 -8.46 9.08 7.80
N LEU A 37 -8.02 8.75 9.01
CA LEU A 37 -6.64 8.34 9.28
C LEU A 37 -6.32 7.00 8.61
N GLU A 38 -7.17 5.99 8.80
CA GLU A 38 -7.01 4.67 8.15
C GLU A 38 -6.99 4.81 6.62
N MET A 39 -7.92 5.58 6.04
CA MET A 39 -7.94 5.85 4.60
C MET A 39 -6.68 6.58 4.11
N ALA A 40 -6.09 7.47 4.92
CA ALA A 40 -4.87 8.18 4.56
C ALA A 40 -3.64 7.25 4.61
N GLU A 41 -3.59 6.34 5.58
CA GLU A 41 -2.56 5.31 5.69
C GLU A 41 -2.64 4.34 4.51
N GLU A 42 -3.83 3.79 4.23
CA GLU A 42 -4.07 2.88 3.11
C GLU A 42 -3.74 3.54 1.76
N LYS A 43 -4.09 4.82 1.58
CA LYS A 43 -3.84 5.54 0.33
C LYS A 43 -2.35 5.67 0.02
N ASN A 44 -1.49 5.85 1.03
CA ASN A 44 -0.04 5.94 0.83
C ASN A 44 0.54 4.60 0.37
N GLU A 45 0.11 3.50 0.99
CA GLU A 45 0.52 2.16 0.60
C GLU A 45 0.01 1.79 -0.80
N GLN A 46 -1.24 2.11 -1.11
CA GLN A 46 -1.82 1.93 -2.45
C GLN A 46 -1.10 2.75 -3.51
N SER A 47 -0.75 4.01 -3.22
CA SER A 47 0.04 4.84 -4.15
C SER A 47 1.41 4.23 -4.44
N ARG A 48 2.11 3.72 -3.42
CA ARG A 48 3.41 3.05 -3.61
C ARG A 48 3.30 1.77 -4.43
N LEU A 49 2.25 0.98 -4.21
CA LEU A 49 2.00 -0.21 -5.02
C LEU A 49 1.74 0.15 -6.49
N MET A 50 0.92 1.18 -6.73
CA MET A 50 0.60 1.64 -8.09
C MET A 50 1.85 2.17 -8.81
N GLU A 51 2.71 2.92 -8.10
CA GLU A 51 4.00 3.39 -8.64
C GLU A 51 4.94 2.22 -9.00
N LEU A 52 5.00 1.18 -8.15
CA LEU A 52 5.81 -0.02 -8.41
C LEU A 52 5.26 -0.83 -9.59
N GLU A 53 3.94 -0.99 -9.68
CA GLU A 53 3.29 -1.65 -10.83
C GLU A 53 3.57 -0.88 -12.12
N GLU A 54 3.36 0.44 -12.14
CA GLU A 54 3.63 1.28 -13.30
C GLU A 54 5.11 1.23 -13.70
N PHE A 55 6.03 1.25 -12.73
CA PHE A 55 7.45 1.08 -13.00
C PHE A 55 7.76 -0.26 -13.67
N LEU A 56 7.17 -1.37 -13.21
CA LEU A 56 7.36 -2.68 -13.80
C LEU A 56 6.72 -2.78 -15.20
N TYR A 57 5.54 -2.22 -15.41
CA TYR A 57 4.85 -2.26 -16.71
C TYR A 57 5.54 -1.41 -17.79
N ASN A 58 6.14 -0.29 -17.41
CA ASN A 58 6.83 0.60 -18.35
C ASN A 58 8.25 0.14 -18.70
N GLN A 59 8.77 -0.91 -18.05
CA GLN A 59 10.03 -1.50 -18.49
C GLN A 59 9.79 -2.39 -19.72
N GLU A 60 10.33 -1.97 -20.86
CA GLU A 60 10.54 -2.86 -22.01
C GLU A 60 11.61 -3.90 -21.60
N PHE A 61 11.17 -5.07 -21.16
CA PHE A 61 12.05 -6.18 -20.73
C PHE A 61 12.64 -6.97 -21.91
N GLU A 62 12.93 -6.32 -23.04
CA GLU A 62 13.82 -6.91 -24.02
C GLU A 62 15.26 -6.62 -23.57
N ILE A 63 15.83 -7.57 -22.83
CA ILE A 63 17.28 -7.59 -22.59
C ILE A 63 17.95 -7.95 -23.92
N ASP A 64 18.03 -6.98 -24.82
CA ASP A 64 18.72 -7.12 -26.11
C ASP A 64 20.24 -7.19 -25.92
N PHE A 65 20.72 -6.61 -24.82
CA PHE A 65 22.14 -6.49 -24.51
C PHE A 65 22.42 -6.81 -23.04
N TYR A 66 23.62 -7.35 -22.82
CA TYR A 66 24.12 -7.61 -21.48
C TYR A 66 24.31 -6.32 -20.68
N ASP A 67 23.68 -6.24 -19.50
CA ASP A 67 23.83 -5.15 -18.54
C ASP A 67 24.56 -5.66 -17.27
N GLU A 68 25.83 -5.29 -17.14
CA GLU A 68 26.68 -5.63 -16.00
C GLU A 68 26.14 -5.05 -14.68
N GLU A 69 25.56 -3.85 -14.70
CA GLU A 69 25.04 -3.20 -13.50
C GLU A 69 23.80 -3.96 -12.99
N LEU A 70 22.94 -4.38 -13.90
CA LEU A 70 21.78 -5.22 -13.58
C LEU A 70 22.20 -6.59 -13.03
N VAL A 71 23.17 -7.24 -13.67
CA VAL A 71 23.70 -8.53 -13.22
C VAL A 71 24.28 -8.41 -11.80
N ARG A 72 25.07 -7.37 -11.51
CA ARG A 72 25.60 -7.12 -10.17
C ARG A 72 24.51 -6.84 -9.13
N LYS A 73 23.39 -6.24 -9.54
CA LYS A 73 22.25 -6.00 -8.64
C LYS A 73 21.55 -7.31 -8.30
N LEU A 74 21.32 -8.18 -9.28
CA LEU A 74 20.45 -9.36 -9.16
C LEU A 74 21.17 -10.65 -8.75
N ILE A 75 22.37 -10.88 -9.25
CA ILE A 75 23.10 -12.15 -9.09
C ILE A 75 23.97 -12.12 -7.84
N ASP A 76 23.91 -13.20 -7.05
CA ASP A 76 24.79 -13.44 -5.91
C ASP A 76 26.06 -14.18 -6.34
N LYS A 77 25.88 -15.32 -7.01
CA LYS A 77 26.99 -16.13 -7.54
C LYS A 77 26.55 -17.01 -8.70
N ILE A 78 27.51 -17.45 -9.48
CA ILE A 78 27.35 -18.46 -10.52
C ILE A 78 28.29 -19.63 -10.21
N VAL A 79 27.76 -20.84 -10.20
CA VAL A 79 28.53 -22.08 -10.05
C VAL A 79 28.56 -22.79 -11.39
N VAL A 80 29.77 -23.08 -11.86
CA VAL A 80 29.99 -23.74 -13.16
C VAL A 80 30.27 -25.22 -12.92
N TYR A 81 29.47 -26.08 -13.55
CA TYR A 81 29.67 -27.52 -13.57
C TYR A 81 30.07 -27.98 -14.98
N GLU A 82 30.22 -29.29 -15.16
CA GLU A 82 30.62 -29.89 -16.44
C GLU A 82 29.52 -29.76 -17.50
N GLU A 83 28.26 -30.03 -17.16
CA GLU A 83 27.13 -30.01 -18.11
C GLU A 83 26.23 -28.77 -17.99
N ASP A 84 26.24 -28.10 -16.83
CA ASP A 84 25.33 -27.01 -16.53
C ASP A 84 25.97 -25.85 -15.75
N LEU A 85 25.18 -24.78 -15.65
CA LEU A 85 25.48 -23.56 -14.93
C LEU A 85 24.35 -23.33 -13.91
N LYS A 86 24.71 -23.17 -12.64
CA LYS A 86 23.77 -22.78 -11.59
C LYS A 86 23.93 -21.30 -11.27
N VAL A 87 22.90 -20.53 -11.58
CA VAL A 87 22.83 -19.09 -11.30
C VAL A 87 22.02 -18.88 -10.03
N VAL A 88 22.63 -18.26 -9.01
CA VAL A 88 21.98 -17.95 -7.73
C VAL A 88 21.73 -16.44 -7.64
N PHE A 89 20.48 -16.06 -7.47
CA PHE A 89 20.06 -14.67 -7.30
C PHE A 89 20.17 -14.27 -5.82
N LYS A 90 20.34 -12.97 -5.54
CA LYS A 90 20.31 -12.45 -4.16
C LYS A 90 18.97 -12.66 -3.46
N SER A 91 17.89 -12.81 -4.23
CA SER A 91 16.57 -13.23 -3.74
C SER A 91 16.51 -14.70 -3.31
N LYS A 92 17.62 -15.45 -3.44
CA LYS A 92 17.74 -16.90 -3.22
C LYS A 92 17.02 -17.76 -4.26
N LEU A 93 16.54 -17.15 -5.36
CA LEU A 93 16.08 -17.91 -6.52
C LEU A 93 17.29 -18.58 -7.19
N GLU A 94 17.09 -19.79 -7.68
CA GLU A 94 18.11 -20.59 -8.35
C GLU A 94 17.62 -20.98 -9.74
N ILE A 95 18.45 -20.78 -10.76
CA ILE A 95 18.17 -21.17 -12.13
C ILE A 95 19.31 -22.08 -12.61
N ILE A 96 18.94 -23.18 -13.28
CA ILE A 96 19.88 -24.11 -13.91
C ILE A 96 19.81 -23.89 -15.42
N ILE A 97 20.96 -23.66 -16.04
CA ILE A 97 21.11 -23.48 -17.47
C ILE A 97 21.98 -24.62 -17.99
N ASN A 98 21.42 -25.45 -18.87
CA ASN A 98 22.17 -26.49 -19.56
C ASN A 98 23.05 -25.86 -20.64
N LYS A 99 24.25 -26.42 -20.86
CA LYS A 99 25.15 -25.97 -21.93
C LYS A 99 24.67 -26.36 -23.32
#